data_AF-A0A956SRM9-F1
#
_entry.id   AF-A0A956SRM9-F1
#
_cell.length_a   1.000
_cell.length_b   1.000
_cell.length_c   1.000
_cell.angle_alpha   90.00
_cell.angle_beta   90.00
_cell.angle_gamma   90.00
#
_symmetry.space_group_name_H-M   'P 1'
#
loop_
_entity.id
_entity.type
_entity.pdbx_description
1 polymer ?
#
loop_
_entity_poly.entity_id
_entity_poly.type
_entity_poly.pdbx_seq_one_letter_code
_entity_poly.pdbx_strand_id
1 'polypeptide(L)'
;PIASAEGFIRQILGWREYVNGIYWDRGPAYRDVNYFGFTRPLPQCFWEPGQTDLACVADVLRTVERHAWAHHIPRLMVLCNFAVLTGVDPGALSDWFWAAFADAMEWVELPNVVGMGTYGDGGLMASKPYVASANYLNRMGDHCGRCRYDPGARTGALACPFNYLYWTFLDDVRQRDLDVGERMRMPLANLARIPAAELAAMHAARTAFLESLAPDATGWQFHHDQG
;
A
#
# COMPACT_ATOMS: atom_id res chain seq x y z
N PRO A 1 -11.18 13.20 26.21
CA PRO A 1 -12.55 12.77 25.85
C PRO A 1 -12.64 11.24 25.73
N ILE A 2 -13.81 10.64 25.97
CA ILE A 2 -13.96 9.17 25.92
C ILE A 2 -13.56 8.58 24.56
N ALA A 3 -13.90 9.26 23.45
CA ALA A 3 -13.56 8.80 22.10
C ALA A 3 -12.03 8.68 21.88
N SER A 4 -11.24 9.59 22.47
CA SER A 4 -9.77 9.51 22.38
C SER A 4 -9.21 8.35 23.20
N ALA A 5 -9.74 8.12 24.40
CA ALA A 5 -9.31 7.04 25.28
C ALA A 5 -9.69 5.67 24.68
N GLU A 6 -10.94 5.50 24.24
CA GLU A 6 -11.41 4.30 23.55
C GLU A 6 -10.59 4.03 22.29
N GLY A 7 -10.37 5.06 21.46
CA GLY A 7 -9.60 4.90 20.22
C GLY A 7 -8.18 4.40 20.45
N PHE A 8 -7.50 4.95 21.46
CA PHE A 8 -6.17 4.50 21.88
C PHE A 8 -6.19 3.08 22.45
N ILE A 9 -7.09 2.79 23.40
CA ILE A 9 -7.23 1.47 24.02
C ILE A 9 -7.51 0.40 22.97
N ARG A 10 -8.37 0.68 21.98
CA ARG A 10 -8.70 -0.23 20.88
C ARG A 10 -7.51 -0.54 19.98
N GLN A 11 -6.53 0.35 19.84
CA GLN A 11 -5.31 0.02 19.08
C GLN A 11 -4.47 -1.03 19.82
N ILE A 12 -4.47 -1.01 21.15
CA ILE A 12 -3.68 -1.93 21.97
C ILE A 12 -4.49 -3.21 22.24
N LEU A 13 -5.58 -3.13 22.98
CA LEU A 13 -6.36 -4.31 23.38
C LEU A 13 -7.20 -4.91 22.25
N GLY A 14 -7.40 -4.17 21.16
CA GLY A 14 -8.03 -4.66 19.94
C GLY A 14 -6.97 -5.08 18.93
N TRP A 15 -6.45 -4.12 18.17
CA TRP A 15 -5.60 -4.41 17.00
C TRP A 15 -4.31 -5.16 17.33
N ARG A 16 -3.54 -4.72 18.32
CA ARG A 16 -2.27 -5.38 18.65
C ARG A 16 -2.46 -6.83 19.09
N GLU A 17 -3.47 -7.09 19.94
CA GLU A 17 -3.78 -8.46 20.39
C GLU A 17 -4.38 -9.32 19.26
N TYR A 18 -5.25 -8.74 18.41
CA TYR A 18 -5.82 -9.43 17.25
C TYR A 18 -4.75 -9.85 16.24
N VAL A 19 -3.83 -8.94 15.92
CA VAL A 19 -2.67 -9.20 15.04
C VAL A 19 -1.80 -10.32 15.59
N ASN A 20 -1.52 -10.31 16.90
CA ASN A 20 -0.79 -11.40 17.56
C ASN A 20 -1.50 -12.75 17.37
N GLY A 21 -2.82 -12.77 17.56
CA GLY A 21 -3.63 -13.97 17.34
C GLY A 21 -3.56 -14.48 15.90
N ILE A 22 -3.67 -13.60 14.91
CA ILE A 22 -3.56 -13.98 13.49
C ILE A 22 -2.21 -14.62 13.19
N TYR A 23 -1.11 -14.01 13.66
CA TYR A 23 0.22 -14.52 13.41
C TYR A 23 0.39 -15.97 13.87
N TRP A 24 0.02 -16.28 15.11
CA TRP A 24 0.15 -17.62 15.67
C TRP A 24 -0.87 -18.63 15.13
N ASP A 25 -2.08 -18.17 14.79
CA ASP A 25 -3.13 -19.02 14.17
C ASP A 25 -2.74 -19.46 12.76
N ARG A 26 -2.07 -18.60 11.99
CA ARG A 26 -1.72 -18.86 10.59
C ARG A 26 -0.34 -19.47 10.40
N GLY A 27 0.57 -19.21 11.35
CA GLY A 27 1.91 -19.78 11.33
C GLY A 27 2.74 -19.36 10.12
N PRO A 28 3.84 -20.07 9.82
CA PRO A 28 4.85 -19.64 8.84
C PRO A 28 4.32 -19.43 7.42
N ALA A 29 3.30 -20.18 7.00
CA ALA A 29 2.72 -20.09 5.66
C ALA A 29 2.02 -18.75 5.39
N TYR A 30 1.75 -17.95 6.43
CA TYR A 30 1.17 -16.63 6.25
C TYR A 30 2.12 -15.65 5.52
N ARG A 31 3.43 -15.92 5.48
CA ARG A 31 4.41 -15.15 4.70
C ARG A 31 4.14 -15.19 3.19
N ASP A 32 3.54 -16.28 2.71
CA ASP A 32 3.39 -16.55 1.28
C ASP A 32 2.03 -16.09 0.72
N VAL A 33 1.17 -15.46 1.53
CA VAL A 33 -0.17 -15.08 1.05
C VAL A 33 -0.09 -13.89 0.08
N ASN A 34 -0.69 -14.07 -1.10
CA ASN A 34 -0.62 -13.12 -2.19
C ASN A 34 -1.87 -13.19 -3.06
N TYR A 35 -3.01 -12.77 -2.50
CA TYR A 35 -4.33 -12.84 -3.12
C TYR A 35 -4.38 -12.24 -4.54
N PHE A 36 -3.68 -11.11 -4.77
CA PHE A 36 -3.64 -10.47 -6.07
C PHE A 36 -2.63 -11.07 -7.04
N GLY A 37 -1.70 -11.92 -6.59
CA GLY A 37 -0.64 -12.49 -7.41
C GLY A 37 0.38 -11.46 -7.87
N PHE A 38 0.72 -10.51 -7.00
CA PHE A 38 1.71 -9.47 -7.26
C PHE A 38 3.13 -10.01 -7.23
N THR A 39 3.97 -9.60 -8.17
CA THR A 39 5.32 -10.17 -8.35
C THR A 39 6.39 -9.11 -8.60
N ARG A 40 6.03 -7.82 -8.63
CA ARG A 40 7.04 -6.79 -8.89
C ARG A 40 7.96 -6.66 -7.69
N PRO A 41 9.27 -6.46 -7.91
CA PRO A 41 10.19 -6.17 -6.83
C PRO A 41 9.80 -4.87 -6.15
N LEU A 42 10.26 -4.70 -4.90
CA LEU A 42 10.15 -3.44 -4.20
C LEU A 42 10.86 -2.34 -5.02
N PRO A 43 10.25 -1.16 -5.22
CA PRO A 43 10.92 -0.05 -5.89
C PRO A 43 12.12 0.46 -5.07
N GLN A 44 13.24 0.75 -5.74
CA GLN A 44 14.46 1.24 -5.10
C GLN A 44 14.24 2.49 -4.24
N CYS A 45 13.21 3.29 -4.55
CA CYS A 45 12.90 4.48 -3.76
C CYS A 45 12.61 4.18 -2.28
N PHE A 46 12.16 2.96 -1.93
CA PHE A 46 11.97 2.52 -0.55
C PHE A 46 13.27 2.52 0.26
N TRP A 47 14.40 2.24 -0.39
CA TRP A 47 15.74 2.31 0.19
C TRP A 47 16.40 3.67 -0.03
N GLU A 48 16.11 4.32 -1.15
CA GLU A 48 16.66 5.62 -1.53
C GLU A 48 15.54 6.63 -1.82
N PRO A 49 15.03 7.36 -0.81
CA PRO A 49 13.86 8.23 -0.95
C PRO A 49 13.99 9.33 -2.02
N GLY A 50 15.21 9.63 -2.47
CA GLY A 50 15.50 10.56 -3.57
C GLY A 50 15.11 10.04 -4.96
N GLN A 51 14.82 8.74 -5.12
CA GLN A 51 14.46 8.13 -6.41
C GLN A 51 12.95 8.22 -6.73
N THR A 52 12.18 9.05 -6.02
CA THR A 52 10.78 9.29 -6.35
C THR A 52 10.40 10.77 -6.28
N ASP A 53 9.66 11.21 -7.29
CA ASP A 53 9.09 12.55 -7.37
C ASP A 53 7.76 12.68 -6.60
N LEU A 54 7.22 11.57 -6.08
CA LEU A 54 6.00 11.56 -5.28
C LEU A 54 6.29 12.16 -3.90
N ALA A 55 5.97 13.44 -3.71
CA ALA A 55 6.27 14.15 -2.47
C ALA A 55 5.78 13.42 -1.21
N CYS A 56 4.61 12.78 -1.24
CA CYS A 56 4.08 11.99 -0.12
C CYS A 56 4.96 10.76 0.17
N VAL A 57 5.29 9.96 -0.84
CA VAL A 57 6.10 8.75 -0.69
C VAL A 57 7.51 9.13 -0.22
N ALA A 58 8.14 10.11 -0.88
CA ALA A 58 9.48 10.58 -0.53
C ALA A 58 9.57 11.12 0.90
N ASP A 59 8.55 11.85 1.37
CA ASP A 59 8.53 12.43 2.71
C ASP A 59 8.37 11.37 3.80
N VAL A 60 7.47 10.39 3.58
CA VAL A 60 7.28 9.27 4.51
C VAL A 60 8.53 8.41 4.57
N LEU A 61 9.13 8.06 3.42
CA LEU A 61 10.35 7.26 3.38
C LEU A 61 11.54 7.96 4.05
N ARG A 62 11.74 9.28 3.82
CA ARG A 62 12.75 10.06 4.57
C ARG A 62 12.48 10.12 6.07
N THR A 63 11.21 10.10 6.47
CA THR A 63 10.84 10.08 7.90
C THR A 63 11.23 8.74 8.52
N VAL A 64 10.93 7.64 7.83
CA VAL A 64 11.33 6.29 8.26
C VAL A 64 12.85 6.16 8.28
N GLU A 65 13.56 6.59 7.24
CA GLU A 65 15.03 6.58 7.16
C GLU A 65 15.68 7.30 8.36
N ARG A 66 15.16 8.48 8.74
CA ARG A 66 15.74 9.28 9.84
C ARG A 66 15.38 8.80 11.23
N HIS A 67 14.23 8.17 11.40
CA HIS A 67 13.64 7.94 12.71
C HIS A 67 13.32 6.47 13.01
N ALA A 68 13.46 5.58 12.03
CA ALA A 68 12.97 4.20 12.06
C ALA A 68 11.49 4.11 12.53
N TRP A 69 10.70 5.14 12.21
CA TRP A 69 9.33 5.28 12.69
C TRP A 69 8.49 6.19 11.79
N ALA A 70 7.22 5.82 11.67
CA ALA A 70 6.14 6.66 11.20
C ALA A 70 4.85 6.25 11.93
N HIS A 71 3.89 7.15 12.09
CA HIS A 71 2.58 6.76 12.62
C HIS A 71 1.82 5.88 11.61
N HIS A 72 0.72 5.26 12.06
CA HIS A 72 0.03 4.21 11.32
C HIS A 72 -0.46 4.61 9.91
N ILE A 73 -1.05 5.79 9.74
CA ILE A 73 -1.66 6.20 8.46
C ILE A 73 -0.66 6.31 7.29
N PRO A 74 0.53 6.92 7.44
CA PRO A 74 1.57 6.89 6.42
C PRO A 74 2.01 5.49 6.01
N ARG A 75 2.13 4.56 6.98
CA ARG A 75 2.44 3.15 6.68
C ARG A 75 1.37 2.56 5.75
N LEU A 76 0.10 2.67 6.14
CA LEU A 76 -1.02 2.06 5.42
C LEU A 76 -1.36 2.78 4.11
N MET A 77 -1.65 4.09 4.18
CA MET A 77 -2.29 4.83 3.09
C MET A 77 -1.31 5.51 2.14
N VAL A 78 -0.01 5.57 2.48
CA VAL A 78 1.05 6.03 1.58
C VAL A 78 1.87 4.84 1.10
N LEU A 79 2.58 4.14 1.99
CA LEU A 79 3.52 3.09 1.59
C LEU A 79 2.82 1.81 1.10
N CYS A 80 1.94 1.21 1.90
CA CYS A 80 1.22 0.00 1.48
C CYS A 80 0.28 0.26 0.30
N ASN A 81 -0.46 1.37 0.33
CA ASN A 81 -1.28 1.80 -0.81
C ASN A 81 -0.44 1.94 -2.10
N PHE A 82 0.73 2.58 -2.04
CA PHE A 82 1.64 2.67 -3.19
C PHE A 82 2.13 1.30 -3.65
N ALA A 83 2.55 0.43 -2.72
CA ALA A 83 3.02 -0.92 -3.03
C ALA A 83 1.93 -1.77 -3.72
N VAL A 84 0.70 -1.75 -3.19
CA VAL A 84 -0.46 -2.44 -3.80
C VAL A 84 -0.76 -1.89 -5.19
N LEU A 85 -0.84 -0.57 -5.31
CA LEU A 85 -1.16 0.09 -6.58
C LEU A 85 -0.09 -0.09 -7.65
N THR A 86 1.13 -0.44 -7.25
CA THR A 86 2.25 -0.75 -8.15
C THR A 86 2.51 -2.25 -8.29
N GLY A 87 1.69 -3.11 -7.69
CA GLY A 87 1.77 -4.57 -7.81
C GLY A 87 3.03 -5.18 -7.22
N VAL A 88 3.55 -4.60 -6.14
CA VAL A 88 4.72 -5.09 -5.40
C VAL A 88 4.39 -6.39 -4.68
N ASP A 89 5.33 -7.33 -4.71
CA ASP A 89 5.26 -8.57 -3.94
C ASP A 89 5.06 -8.29 -2.44
N PRO A 90 4.02 -8.84 -1.78
CA PRO A 90 3.75 -8.58 -0.37
C PRO A 90 4.89 -8.98 0.56
N GLY A 91 5.60 -10.08 0.26
CA GLY A 91 6.74 -10.54 1.06
C GLY A 91 7.88 -9.54 1.01
N ALA A 92 8.25 -9.07 -0.19
CA ALA A 92 9.29 -8.05 -0.36
C ALA A 92 8.94 -6.73 0.36
N LEU A 93 7.66 -6.36 0.41
CA LEU A 93 7.22 -5.21 1.20
C LEU A 93 7.36 -5.48 2.70
N SER A 94 6.96 -6.66 3.17
CA SER A 94 7.07 -7.07 4.57
C SER A 94 8.52 -7.04 5.05
N ASP A 95 9.43 -7.58 4.26
CA ASP A 95 10.87 -7.57 4.53
C ASP A 95 11.40 -6.15 4.75
N TRP A 96 11.01 -5.22 3.88
CA TRP A 96 11.39 -3.81 4.03
C TRP A 96 10.80 -3.21 5.29
N PHE A 97 9.52 -3.44 5.60
CA PHE A 97 8.91 -2.94 6.83
C PHE A 97 9.59 -3.52 8.08
N TRP A 98 9.97 -4.79 8.03
CA TRP A 98 10.69 -5.46 9.11
C TRP A 98 12.08 -4.83 9.34
N ALA A 99 12.81 -4.51 8.27
CA ALA A 99 14.09 -3.81 8.37
C ALA A 99 13.98 -2.33 8.76
N ALA A 100 12.96 -1.62 8.28
CA ALA A 100 12.92 -0.16 8.30
C ALA A 100 12.35 0.44 9.59
N PHE A 101 11.58 -0.32 10.38
CA PHE A 101 10.91 0.20 11.58
C PHE A 101 11.48 -0.39 12.87
N ALA A 102 11.82 0.47 13.84
CA ALA A 102 12.32 0.06 15.15
C ALA A 102 11.28 -0.68 16.02
N ASP A 103 10.01 -0.58 15.66
CA ASP A 103 8.91 -1.30 16.31
C ASP A 103 8.44 -2.55 15.54
N ALA A 104 9.18 -2.96 14.51
CA ALA A 104 8.86 -4.15 13.72
C ALA A 104 9.43 -5.42 14.34
N MET A 105 8.52 -6.30 14.74
CA MET A 105 8.78 -7.71 14.97
C MET A 105 7.77 -8.48 14.14
N GLU A 106 8.17 -9.62 13.58
CA GLU A 106 7.37 -10.32 12.57
C GLU A 106 5.93 -10.60 13.03
N TRP A 107 5.72 -10.99 14.30
CA TRP A 107 4.39 -11.26 14.84
C TRP A 107 3.41 -10.08 14.76
N VAL A 108 3.94 -8.84 14.75
CA VAL A 108 3.13 -7.63 14.61
C VAL A 108 3.20 -7.06 13.19
N GLU A 109 4.35 -7.13 12.54
CA GLU A 109 4.59 -6.54 11.24
C GLU A 109 3.90 -7.34 10.13
N LEU A 110 4.12 -8.66 10.08
CA LEU A 110 3.69 -9.51 8.98
C LEU A 110 2.16 -9.47 8.76
N PRO A 111 1.30 -9.62 9.79
CA PRO A 111 -0.14 -9.50 9.59
C PRO A 111 -0.56 -8.08 9.19
N ASN A 112 0.08 -7.04 9.74
CA ASN A 112 -0.25 -5.67 9.37
C ASN A 112 0.15 -5.34 7.93
N VAL A 113 1.29 -5.84 7.44
CA VAL A 113 1.76 -5.51 6.09
C VAL A 113 1.12 -6.42 5.06
N VAL A 114 1.26 -7.73 5.20
CA VAL A 114 0.76 -8.70 4.22
C VAL A 114 -0.77 -8.86 4.30
N GLY A 115 -1.36 -8.81 5.49
CA GLY A 115 -2.82 -8.87 5.66
C GLY A 115 -3.48 -7.52 5.41
N MET A 116 -3.35 -6.59 6.36
CA MET A 116 -4.04 -5.30 6.30
C MET A 116 -3.52 -4.39 5.18
N GLY A 117 -2.20 -4.30 5.02
CA GLY A 117 -1.53 -3.38 4.12
C GLY A 117 -1.74 -3.73 2.65
N THR A 118 -1.52 -5.01 2.29
CA THR A 118 -1.58 -5.45 0.89
C THR A 118 -2.84 -6.21 0.51
N TYR A 119 -3.66 -6.61 1.48
CA TYR A 119 -4.78 -7.54 1.27
C TYR A 119 -4.32 -8.89 0.69
N GLY A 120 -3.06 -9.28 0.96
CA GLY A 120 -2.47 -10.53 0.49
C GLY A 120 -3.20 -11.77 1.01
N ASP A 121 -3.86 -11.65 2.16
CA ASP A 121 -4.63 -12.73 2.79
C ASP A 121 -6.07 -12.88 2.26
N GLY A 122 -6.47 -12.09 1.25
CA GLY A 122 -7.79 -12.18 0.62
C GLY A 122 -8.95 -11.71 1.50
N GLY A 123 -8.68 -10.92 2.54
CA GLY A 123 -9.71 -10.28 3.36
C GLY A 123 -9.95 -10.96 4.71
N LEU A 124 -9.02 -11.80 5.15
CA LEU A 124 -9.04 -12.39 6.48
C LEU A 124 -8.88 -11.32 7.56
N MET A 125 -7.96 -10.36 7.38
CA MET A 125 -7.76 -9.26 8.32
C MET A 125 -8.60 -8.01 8.03
N ALA A 126 -8.93 -7.76 6.76
CA ALA A 126 -9.58 -6.53 6.34
C ALA A 126 -10.79 -6.83 5.45
N SER A 127 -11.89 -6.11 5.65
CA SER A 127 -13.12 -6.28 4.83
C SER A 127 -13.03 -5.67 3.42
N LYS A 128 -11.91 -5.03 3.09
CA LYS A 128 -11.57 -4.49 1.76
C LYS A 128 -10.09 -4.13 1.68
N PRO A 129 -9.50 -4.04 0.47
CA PRO A 129 -8.17 -3.47 0.30
C PRO A 129 -8.14 -1.98 0.65
N TYR A 130 -7.11 -1.53 1.37
CA TYR A 130 -6.90 -0.13 1.73
C TYR A 130 -6.19 0.66 0.62
N VAL A 131 -6.77 0.63 -0.58
CA VAL A 131 -6.30 1.42 -1.72
C VAL A 131 -7.03 2.75 -1.82
N ALA A 132 -6.31 3.80 -2.23
CA ALA A 132 -6.90 5.11 -2.47
C ALA A 132 -6.15 5.91 -3.52
N SER A 133 -6.88 6.75 -4.25
CA SER A 133 -6.31 7.69 -5.21
C SER A 133 -5.73 8.95 -4.54
N ALA A 134 -5.18 9.85 -5.35
CA ALA A 134 -4.61 11.11 -4.86
C ALA A 134 -5.62 11.99 -4.11
N ASN A 135 -6.93 11.82 -4.36
CA ASN A 135 -7.98 12.54 -3.65
C ASN A 135 -7.97 12.28 -2.13
N TYR A 136 -7.66 11.05 -1.70
CA TYR A 136 -7.52 10.76 -0.27
C TYR A 136 -6.29 11.47 0.31
N LEU A 137 -5.15 11.35 -0.37
CA LEU A 137 -3.89 11.93 0.07
C LEU A 137 -3.96 13.46 0.18
N ASN A 138 -4.60 14.11 -0.80
CA ASN A 138 -4.80 15.55 -0.81
C ASN A 138 -5.73 16.05 0.31
N ARG A 139 -6.72 15.23 0.69
CA ARG A 139 -7.66 15.59 1.76
C ARG A 139 -7.08 15.36 3.15
N MET A 140 -6.25 14.35 3.31
CA MET A 140 -5.77 13.88 4.62
C MET A 140 -4.37 14.38 4.99
N GLY A 141 -3.65 15.01 4.05
CA GLY A 141 -2.30 15.52 4.26
C GLY A 141 -2.03 16.78 3.45
N ASP A 142 -0.81 17.29 3.54
CA ASP A 142 -0.38 18.55 2.93
C ASP A 142 0.67 18.38 1.80
N HIS A 143 1.06 17.14 1.50
CA HIS A 143 2.11 16.84 0.53
C HIS A 143 1.77 17.31 -0.89
N CYS A 144 0.49 17.27 -1.27
CA CYS A 144 0.04 17.62 -2.62
C CYS A 144 0.33 19.08 -2.97
N GLY A 145 0.28 20.00 -2.00
CA GLY A 145 0.56 21.43 -2.24
C GLY A 145 2.02 21.73 -2.63
N ARG A 146 2.94 20.81 -2.33
CA ARG A 146 4.37 20.89 -2.71
C ARG A 146 4.78 19.82 -3.73
N CYS A 147 3.83 19.07 -4.26
CA CYS A 147 4.08 18.00 -5.21
C CYS A 147 4.09 18.55 -6.63
N ARG A 148 4.96 18.02 -7.50
CA ARG A 148 4.95 18.38 -8.93
C ARG A 148 3.69 17.88 -9.67
N TYR A 149 3.01 16.90 -9.09
CA TYR A 149 1.85 16.26 -9.68
C TYR A 149 0.55 16.90 -9.20
N ASP A 150 -0.40 17.05 -10.13
CA ASP A 150 -1.75 17.52 -9.86
C ASP A 150 -2.60 16.35 -9.29
N PRO A 151 -3.10 16.46 -8.05
CA PRO A 151 -3.97 15.44 -7.45
C PRO A 151 -5.37 15.38 -8.09
N GLY A 152 -5.80 16.41 -8.82
CA GLY A 152 -7.08 16.46 -9.54
C GLY A 152 -7.04 15.84 -10.93
N ALA A 153 -5.85 15.78 -11.56
CA ALA A 153 -5.69 15.21 -12.89
C ALA A 153 -5.55 13.67 -12.85
N ARG A 154 -6.31 12.98 -13.71
CA ARG A 154 -6.28 11.52 -13.85
C ARG A 154 -5.42 11.04 -15.03
N THR A 155 -5.17 11.91 -16.00
CA THR A 155 -4.34 11.67 -17.18
C THR A 155 -3.53 12.93 -17.52
N GLY A 156 -2.52 12.77 -18.38
CA GLY A 156 -1.61 13.84 -18.77
C GLY A 156 -0.29 13.82 -17.97
N ALA A 157 0.69 14.60 -18.43
CA ALA A 157 2.07 14.53 -17.94
C ALA A 157 2.25 14.90 -16.46
N LEU A 158 1.31 15.66 -15.89
CA LEU A 158 1.33 16.07 -14.49
C LEU A 158 0.30 15.32 -13.63
N ALA A 159 -0.45 14.36 -14.18
CA ALA A 159 -1.40 13.60 -13.38
C ALA A 159 -0.71 12.83 -12.26
N CYS A 160 -1.25 12.92 -11.04
CA CYS A 160 -0.71 12.17 -9.91
C CYS A 160 -0.79 10.65 -10.17
N PRO A 161 0.34 9.91 -10.04
CA PRO A 161 0.36 8.47 -10.22
C PRO A 161 -0.70 7.69 -9.45
N PHE A 162 -0.99 8.09 -8.21
CA PHE A 162 -2.04 7.45 -7.41
C PHE A 162 -3.42 7.46 -8.08
N ASN A 163 -3.71 8.41 -8.99
CA ASN A 163 -5.01 8.43 -9.68
C ASN A 163 -5.11 7.33 -10.72
N TYR A 164 -4.21 7.29 -11.71
CA TYR A 164 -4.30 6.28 -12.75
C TYR A 164 -3.97 4.88 -12.22
N LEU A 165 -3.06 4.75 -11.24
CA LEU A 165 -2.79 3.46 -10.61
C LEU A 165 -4.02 2.93 -9.87
N TYR A 166 -4.74 3.77 -9.13
CA TYR A 166 -5.95 3.38 -8.41
C TYR A 166 -7.05 2.87 -9.34
N TRP A 167 -7.37 3.62 -10.40
CA TRP A 167 -8.46 3.23 -11.30
C TRP A 167 -8.14 1.99 -12.13
N THR A 168 -6.89 1.86 -12.57
CA THR A 168 -6.46 0.67 -13.32
C THR A 168 -6.32 -0.56 -12.43
N PHE A 169 -5.96 -0.41 -11.14
CA PHE A 169 -6.06 -1.49 -10.16
C PHE A 169 -7.50 -1.98 -9.99
N LEU A 170 -8.48 -1.07 -9.83
CA LEU A 170 -9.89 -1.47 -9.76
C LEU A 170 -10.37 -2.13 -11.05
N ASP A 171 -9.84 -1.71 -12.20
CA ASP A 171 -10.17 -2.33 -13.47
C ASP A 171 -9.62 -3.75 -13.57
N ASP A 172 -8.37 -3.98 -13.14
CA ASP A 172 -7.80 -5.33 -13.08
C ASP A 172 -8.61 -6.23 -12.13
N VAL A 173 -9.03 -5.71 -10.96
CA VAL A 173 -9.92 -6.42 -10.02
C VAL A 173 -11.23 -6.82 -10.69
N ARG A 174 -11.87 -5.90 -11.41
CA ARG A 174 -13.12 -6.14 -12.14
C ARG A 174 -12.93 -7.13 -13.29
N GLN A 175 -11.85 -7.02 -14.05
CA GLN A 175 -11.56 -7.90 -15.19
C GLN A 175 -11.25 -9.33 -14.75
N ARG A 176 -10.65 -9.49 -13.57
CA ARG A 176 -10.31 -10.80 -12.96
C ARG A 176 -11.42 -11.37 -12.08
N ASP A 177 -12.53 -10.66 -11.91
CA ASP A 177 -13.66 -11.04 -11.05
C ASP A 177 -13.24 -11.39 -9.62
N LEU A 178 -12.36 -10.56 -9.03
CA LEU A 178 -11.86 -10.78 -7.67
C LEU A 178 -12.84 -10.27 -6.61
N ASP A 179 -13.09 -11.08 -5.59
CA ASP A 179 -13.86 -10.67 -4.41
C ASP A 179 -12.99 -9.83 -3.45
N VAL A 180 -13.23 -8.53 -3.49
CA VAL A 180 -12.56 -7.53 -2.65
C VAL A 180 -13.49 -6.94 -1.58
N GLY A 181 -14.59 -7.64 -1.29
CA GLY A 181 -15.57 -7.30 -0.26
C GLY A 181 -16.60 -6.25 -0.65
N GLU A 182 -17.77 -6.28 0.00
CA GLU A 182 -18.94 -5.44 -0.30
C GLU A 182 -18.62 -3.93 -0.30
N ARG A 183 -17.68 -3.50 0.55
CA ARG A 183 -17.29 -2.08 0.64
C ARG A 183 -16.63 -1.56 -0.64
N MET A 184 -16.19 -2.43 -1.54
CA MET A 184 -15.63 -2.07 -2.85
C MET A 184 -16.68 -1.96 -3.96
N ARG A 185 -17.94 -2.33 -3.71
CA ARG A 185 -19.03 -2.25 -4.70
C ARG A 185 -19.22 -0.83 -5.26
N MET A 186 -19.20 0.18 -4.40
CA MET A 186 -19.35 1.58 -4.83
C MET A 186 -18.16 2.08 -5.67
N PRO A 187 -16.89 1.89 -5.25
CA PRO A 187 -15.73 2.14 -6.10
C PRO A 187 -15.81 1.46 -7.48
N LEU A 188 -16.18 0.18 -7.54
CA LEU A 188 -16.30 -0.58 -8.79
C LEU A 188 -17.46 -0.07 -9.67
N ALA A 189 -18.58 0.34 -9.07
CA ALA A 189 -19.68 0.98 -9.79
C ALA A 189 -19.27 2.35 -10.37
N ASN A 190 -18.45 3.12 -9.65
CA ASN A 190 -17.90 4.37 -10.15
C ASN A 190 -16.92 4.15 -11.29
N LEU A 191 -16.12 3.08 -11.23
CA LEU A 191 -15.20 2.70 -12.31
C LEU A 191 -15.96 2.50 -13.63
N ALA A 192 -17.13 1.85 -13.60
CA ALA A 192 -17.95 1.61 -14.79
C ALA A 192 -18.46 2.89 -15.48
N ARG A 193 -18.35 4.05 -14.84
CA ARG A 193 -18.74 5.36 -15.38
C ARG A 193 -17.58 6.10 -16.08
N ILE A 194 -16.37 5.57 -16.01
CA ILE A 194 -15.19 6.15 -16.65
C ILE A 194 -15.22 5.82 -18.14
N PRO A 195 -15.07 6.80 -19.05
CA PRO A 195 -14.99 6.54 -20.48
C PRO A 195 -13.83 5.59 -20.82
N ALA A 196 -14.07 4.64 -21.72
CA ALA A 196 -13.07 3.64 -22.12
C ALA A 196 -11.76 4.27 -22.64
N ALA A 197 -11.85 5.39 -23.37
CA ALA A 197 -10.67 6.12 -23.84
C ALA A 197 -9.84 6.72 -22.69
N GLU A 198 -10.50 7.24 -21.65
CA GLU A 198 -9.83 7.77 -20.46
C GLU A 198 -9.15 6.64 -19.67
N LEU A 199 -9.84 5.51 -19.50
CA LEU A 199 -9.29 4.33 -18.84
C LEU A 199 -8.09 3.74 -19.59
N ALA A 200 -8.16 3.65 -20.92
CA ALA A 200 -7.03 3.23 -21.76
C ALA A 200 -5.81 4.16 -21.61
N ALA A 201 -6.04 5.48 -21.54
CA ALA A 201 -4.97 6.44 -21.27
C ALA A 201 -4.36 6.26 -19.86
N MET A 202 -5.17 5.90 -18.85
CA MET A 202 -4.67 5.56 -17.52
C MET A 202 -3.83 4.28 -17.52
N HIS A 203 -4.22 3.25 -18.26
CA HIS A 203 -3.41 2.04 -18.41
C HIS A 203 -2.07 2.33 -19.07
N ALA A 204 -2.04 3.17 -20.13
CA ALA A 204 -0.80 3.59 -20.76
C ALA A 204 0.11 4.38 -19.79
N ALA A 205 -0.48 5.31 -19.01
CA ALA A 205 0.24 6.06 -17.99
C ALA A 205 0.77 5.16 -16.85
N ARG A 206 -0.02 4.17 -16.42
CA ARG A 206 0.42 3.13 -15.48
C ARG A 206 1.64 2.40 -16.03
N THR A 207 1.59 1.87 -17.24
CA THR A 207 2.69 1.10 -17.82
C THR A 207 3.98 1.93 -17.85
N ALA A 208 3.93 3.16 -18.37
CA ALA A 208 5.09 4.05 -18.42
C ALA A 208 5.64 4.37 -17.02
N PHE A 209 4.77 4.57 -16.02
CA PHE A 209 5.20 4.80 -14.65
C PHE A 209 5.83 3.57 -14.01
N LEU A 210 5.27 2.38 -14.23
CA LEU A 210 5.82 1.14 -13.68
C LEU A 210 7.17 0.78 -14.31
N GLU A 211 7.39 1.11 -15.58
CA GLU A 211 8.67 0.97 -16.27
C GLU A 211 9.73 1.97 -15.77
N SER A 212 9.33 3.13 -15.25
CA SER A 212 10.26 4.11 -14.70
C SER A 212 10.68 3.83 -13.25
N LEU A 213 9.99 2.91 -12.55
CA LEU A 213 10.38 2.49 -11.20
C LEU A 213 11.59 1.55 -11.27
N ALA A 214 12.74 2.02 -10.80
CA ALA A 214 13.91 1.18 -10.61
C ALA A 214 13.60 0.08 -9.59
N PRO A 215 13.89 -1.19 -9.88
CA PRO A 215 13.74 -2.28 -8.91
C PRO A 215 14.82 -2.18 -7.82
N ASP A 216 14.55 -2.78 -6.65
CA ASP A 216 15.52 -2.94 -5.58
C ASP A 216 16.84 -3.54 -6.11
N ALA A 217 17.92 -2.80 -5.89
CA ALA A 217 19.28 -3.15 -6.29
C ALA A 217 20.26 -3.23 -5.11
N THR A 218 19.75 -3.24 -3.86
CA THR A 218 20.57 -3.26 -2.63
C THR A 218 21.29 -4.59 -2.42
N GLY A 219 20.73 -5.70 -2.94
CA GLY A 219 21.25 -7.06 -2.77
C GLY A 219 21.03 -7.63 -1.36
N TRP A 220 20.16 -7.02 -0.55
CA TRP A 220 19.83 -7.51 0.78
C TRP A 220 19.14 -8.88 0.70
N GLN A 221 19.44 -9.75 1.66
CA GLN A 221 18.83 -11.07 1.77
C GLN A 221 18.18 -11.19 3.14
N PHE A 222 16.90 -11.54 3.14
CA PHE A 222 16.11 -11.77 4.34
C PHE A 222 16.04 -13.27 4.61
N HIS A 223 16.29 -13.66 5.86
CA HIS A 223 16.25 -15.04 6.30
C HIS A 223 15.22 -15.16 7.40
N HIS A 224 14.11 -15.81 7.09
CA HIS A 224 13.06 -16.10 8.06
C HIS A 224 13.38 -17.40 8.79
N ASP A 225 13.08 -17.45 10.08
CA ASP A 225 13.08 -18.70 10.82
C ASP A 225 11.84 -19.55 10.45
N GLN A 226 11.79 -20.77 11.00
CA GLN A 226 10.66 -21.68 10.78
C GLN A 226 9.45 -21.37 11.68
N GLY A 227 9.44 -20.23 12.40
CA GLY A 227 8.51 -19.91 13.48
C GLY A 227 9.06 -20.24 14.86
#